data_AF-X0WGA7-F1
#
_entry.id   AF-X0WGA7-F1
#
_cell.length_a   1.000
_cell.length_b   1.000
_cell.length_c   1.000
_cell.angle_alpha   90.00
_cell.angle_beta   90.00
_cell.angle_gamma   90.00
#
_symmetry.space_group_name_H-M   'P 1'
#
loop_
_entity.id
_entity.type
_entity.pdbx_description
1 polymer ?
#
loop_
_entity_poly.entity_id
_entity_poly.type
_entity_poly.pdbx_seq_one_letter_code
_entity_poly.pdbx_strand_id
1 'polypeptide(L)'
;PKVTGELHLGHALTTSLEDIMTRWHRMRGEPTLWLPGTDHAGIATQVLVELELAKQGLTKTDIGRQRFLEMTWEWANKSRKSINRQHQLLGASCDWTRDCFTLDEGPSKAVRTAFVRLYHRGLVYRGERMINWCPRCQTALSDLEVEHRDITGRLYYVRYPLATREGFVTVATTRPETIFGDTAVAVNPRDQRSKDLQGETAILPIIGKRVPIIADEAVDPSFGTGALKITPAHDPTDLEVAQRHHLPRVDVMNPDATMNDNAGPYKGFDR
;
A
#
# COMPACT_ATOMS: atom_id res chain seq x y z
N PRO A 1 -9.34 12.13 17.69
CA PRO A 1 -10.20 11.18 16.91
C PRO A 1 -10.19 11.50 15.41
N LYS A 2 -10.38 10.50 14.55
CA LYS A 2 -10.49 10.66 13.09
C LYS A 2 -11.85 11.27 12.70
N VAL A 3 -11.90 12.12 11.68
CA VAL A 3 -13.15 12.71 11.15
C VAL A 3 -13.91 11.73 10.24
N THR A 4 -14.13 10.51 10.74
CA THR A 4 -14.69 9.37 10.00
C THR A 4 -16.08 8.97 10.47
N GLY A 5 -16.78 9.84 11.21
CA GLY A 5 -18.12 9.58 11.73
C GLY A 5 -18.26 9.98 13.20
N GLU A 6 -19.10 9.25 13.93
CA GLU A 6 -19.36 9.45 15.35
C GLU A 6 -18.43 8.63 16.24
N LEU A 7 -18.29 9.06 17.49
CA LEU A 7 -17.51 8.35 18.50
C LEU A 7 -18.23 7.07 18.96
N HIS A 8 -17.47 5.99 19.12
CA HIS A 8 -17.88 4.73 19.75
C HIS A 8 -17.30 4.55 21.17
N LEU A 9 -17.68 3.48 21.89
CA LEU A 9 -17.27 3.21 23.28
C LEU A 9 -15.75 3.24 23.51
N GLY A 10 -14.93 2.77 22.57
CA GLY A 10 -13.46 2.90 22.68
C GLY A 10 -12.96 4.35 22.84
N HIS A 11 -13.62 5.32 22.20
CA HIS A 11 -13.31 6.74 22.39
C HIS A 11 -13.74 7.22 23.78
N ALA A 12 -14.91 6.78 24.26
CA ALA A 12 -15.39 7.13 25.60
C ALA A 12 -14.46 6.57 26.70
N LEU A 13 -13.94 5.36 26.52
CA LEU A 13 -12.93 4.77 27.41
C LEU A 13 -11.65 5.61 27.43
N THR A 14 -11.10 5.92 26.25
CA THR A 14 -9.87 6.71 26.12
C THR A 14 -10.02 8.10 26.75
N THR A 15 -11.10 8.80 26.40
CA THR A 15 -11.40 10.14 26.92
C THR A 15 -11.60 10.13 28.43
N SER A 16 -12.29 9.13 28.98
CA SER A 16 -12.49 8.99 30.42
C SER A 16 -11.16 8.85 31.16
N LEU A 17 -10.23 8.04 30.64
CA LEU A 17 -8.92 7.84 31.25
C LEU A 17 -8.08 9.13 31.23
N GLU A 18 -8.03 9.80 30.08
CA GLU A 18 -7.33 11.08 29.92
C GLU A 18 -7.90 12.16 30.86
N ASP A 19 -9.24 12.25 30.97
CA ASP A 19 -9.91 13.23 31.81
C ASP A 19 -9.70 12.96 33.30
N ILE A 20 -9.75 11.69 33.74
CA ILE A 20 -9.46 11.31 35.14
C ILE A 20 -8.05 11.76 35.53
N MET A 21 -7.05 11.45 34.71
CA MET A 21 -5.66 11.86 34.97
C MET A 21 -5.55 13.39 35.00
N THR A 22 -6.13 14.07 34.00
CA THR A 22 -6.09 15.52 33.88
C THR A 22 -6.69 16.21 35.10
N ARG A 23 -7.88 15.78 35.53
CA ARG A 23 -8.57 16.33 36.70
C ARG A 23 -7.80 16.06 37.98
N TRP A 24 -7.30 14.85 38.18
CA TRP A 24 -6.54 14.49 39.37
C TRP A 24 -5.29 15.37 39.54
N HIS A 25 -4.47 15.51 38.49
CA HIS A 25 -3.29 16.37 38.53
C HIS A 25 -3.67 17.85 38.74
N ARG A 26 -4.71 18.33 38.05
CA ARG A 26 -5.21 19.71 38.23
C ARG A 26 -5.65 19.98 39.67
N MET A 27 -6.34 19.03 40.30
CA MET A 27 -6.79 19.13 41.70
C MET A 27 -5.64 19.05 42.71
N ARG A 28 -4.51 18.44 42.34
CA ARG A 28 -3.28 18.45 43.14
C ARG A 28 -2.49 19.76 43.06
N GLY A 29 -2.98 20.75 42.30
CA GLY A 29 -2.30 22.03 42.08
C GLY A 29 -1.17 21.96 41.06
N GLU A 30 -1.05 20.85 40.32
CA GLU A 30 -0.06 20.72 39.27
C GLU A 30 -0.54 21.45 37.99
N PRO A 31 0.35 22.16 37.26
CA PRO A 31 0.00 22.74 35.97
C PRO A 31 -0.35 21.67 34.95
N THR A 32 -1.63 21.52 34.63
CA THR A 32 -2.14 20.48 33.71
C THR A 32 -2.82 21.09 32.50
N LEU A 33 -2.35 20.71 31.30
CA LEU A 33 -2.93 21.08 30.02
C LEU A 33 -3.35 19.82 29.25
N TRP A 34 -4.62 19.76 28.84
CA TRP A 34 -5.14 18.72 27.95
C TRP A 34 -5.71 19.40 26.70
N LEU A 35 -5.04 19.22 25.57
CA LEU A 35 -5.39 19.84 24.30
C LEU A 35 -6.34 18.92 23.51
N PRO A 36 -7.54 19.39 23.14
CA PRO A 36 -8.41 18.65 22.24
C PRO A 36 -7.93 18.79 20.79
N GLY A 37 -8.27 17.79 19.98
CA GLY A 37 -8.07 17.89 18.54
C GLY A 37 -8.63 16.72 17.75
N THR A 38 -8.72 16.95 16.44
CA THR A 38 -9.27 16.00 15.47
C THR A 38 -8.32 15.79 14.30
N ASP A 39 -8.34 14.58 13.77
CA ASP A 39 -7.48 14.15 12.67
C ASP A 39 -8.29 14.02 11.39
N HIS A 40 -7.78 14.59 10.30
CA HIS A 40 -8.34 14.53 8.96
C HIS A 40 -8.33 13.11 8.38
N ALA A 41 -7.51 12.21 8.92
CA ALA A 41 -7.51 10.77 8.62
C ALA A 41 -7.27 10.39 7.14
N GLY A 42 -6.80 11.33 6.31
CA GLY A 42 -6.43 11.15 4.91
C GLY A 42 -7.37 10.20 4.14
N ILE A 43 -6.85 9.02 3.82
CA ILE A 43 -7.53 7.99 3.04
C ILE A 43 -8.86 7.52 3.65
N ALA A 44 -8.97 7.47 4.97
CA ALA A 44 -10.19 6.99 5.62
C ALA A 44 -11.35 7.95 5.40
N THR A 45 -11.10 9.26 5.51
CA THR A 45 -12.10 10.29 5.20
C THR A 45 -12.40 10.33 3.71
N GLN A 46 -11.39 10.18 2.85
CA GLN A 46 -11.60 10.10 1.40
C GLN A 46 -12.56 8.96 1.04
N VAL A 47 -12.35 7.76 1.58
CA VAL A 47 -13.20 6.59 1.32
C VAL A 47 -14.65 6.85 1.74
N LEU A 48 -14.87 7.50 2.89
CA LEU A 48 -16.24 7.80 3.34
C LEU A 48 -16.95 8.82 2.45
N VAL A 49 -16.23 9.85 1.98
CA VAL A 49 -16.77 10.82 1.02
C VAL A 49 -17.06 10.16 -0.33
N GLU A 50 -16.17 9.27 -0.80
CA GLU A 50 -16.39 8.47 -2.01
C GLU A 50 -17.62 7.54 -1.86
N LEU A 51 -17.83 6.91 -0.70
CA LEU A 51 -19.02 6.10 -0.43
C LEU A 51 -20.31 6.94 -0.42
N GLU A 52 -20.24 8.17 0.07
CA GLU A 52 -21.39 9.10 0.04
C GLU A 52 -21.72 9.54 -1.39
N LEU A 53 -20.70 9.77 -2.22
CA LEU A 53 -20.87 10.04 -3.65
C LEU A 53 -21.46 8.83 -4.40
N ALA A 54 -21.01 7.62 -4.06
CA ALA A 54 -21.51 6.41 -4.69
C ALA A 54 -23.00 6.18 -4.46
N LYS A 55 -23.56 6.62 -3.32
CA LYS A 55 -25.03 6.60 -3.07
C LYS A 55 -25.82 7.48 -4.05
N GLN A 56 -25.17 8.48 -4.63
CA GLN A 56 -25.73 9.37 -5.65
C GLN A 56 -25.40 8.89 -7.07
N GLY A 57 -24.73 7.73 -7.22
CA GLY A 57 -24.26 7.22 -8.50
C GLY A 57 -23.09 8.01 -9.11
N LEU A 58 -22.39 8.81 -8.30
CA LEU A 58 -21.26 9.64 -8.73
C LEU A 58 -19.93 9.09 -8.21
N THR A 59 -18.86 9.38 -8.94
CA THR A 59 -17.48 9.10 -8.54
C THR A 59 -16.72 10.41 -8.27
N LYS A 60 -15.56 10.33 -7.60
CA LYS A 60 -14.69 11.50 -7.39
C LYS A 60 -14.20 12.12 -8.69
N THR A 61 -14.07 11.31 -9.75
CA THR A 61 -13.66 11.75 -11.08
C THR A 61 -14.76 12.55 -11.77
N ASP A 62 -16.02 12.19 -11.58
CA ASP A 62 -17.16 12.89 -12.20
C ASP A 62 -17.31 14.32 -11.70
N ILE A 63 -17.04 14.56 -10.41
CA ILE A 63 -17.20 15.89 -9.79
C ILE A 63 -15.92 16.73 -9.82
N GLY A 64 -14.78 16.12 -10.10
CA GLY A 64 -13.48 16.78 -10.10
C GLY A 64 -12.94 17.15 -8.71
N ARG A 65 -11.64 17.49 -8.67
CA ARG A 65 -10.89 17.71 -7.42
C ARG A 65 -11.45 18.82 -6.54
N GLN A 66 -11.82 19.97 -7.14
CA GLN A 66 -12.26 21.14 -6.37
C GLN A 66 -13.55 20.82 -5.60
N ARG A 67 -14.55 20.28 -6.29
CA ARG A 67 -15.82 19.90 -5.66
C ARG A 67 -15.64 18.78 -4.64
N PHE A 68 -14.78 17.80 -4.93
CA PHE A 68 -14.46 16.73 -3.99
C PHE A 68 -13.86 17.27 -2.68
N LEU A 69 -12.95 18.26 -2.76
CA LEU A 69 -12.36 18.89 -1.59
C LEU A 69 -13.38 19.69 -0.77
N GLU A 70 -14.27 20.44 -1.43
CA GLU A 70 -15.37 21.14 -0.76
C GLU A 70 -16.22 20.17 0.05
N MET A 71 -16.66 19.07 -0.56
CA MET A 71 -17.43 18.03 0.11
C MET A 71 -16.65 17.36 1.26
N THR A 72 -15.35 17.17 1.09
CA THR A 72 -14.48 16.62 2.15
C THR A 72 -14.40 17.56 3.35
N TRP A 73 -14.32 18.87 3.12
CA TRP A 73 -14.35 19.87 4.18
C TRP A 73 -15.73 19.96 4.86
N GLU A 74 -16.82 19.90 4.09
CA GLU A 74 -18.18 19.83 4.64
C GLU A 74 -18.34 18.62 5.57
N TRP A 75 -17.89 17.44 5.12
CA TRP A 75 -17.86 16.22 5.91
C TRP A 75 -17.04 16.40 7.18
N ALA A 76 -15.78 16.83 7.05
CA ALA A 76 -14.87 17.00 8.18
C ALA A 76 -15.46 17.97 9.22
N ASN A 77 -16.01 19.10 8.79
CA ASN A 77 -16.64 20.08 9.67
C ASN A 77 -17.88 19.51 10.40
N LYS A 78 -18.71 18.72 9.71
CA LYS A 78 -19.86 18.04 10.32
C LYS A 78 -19.41 17.02 11.37
N SER A 79 -18.45 16.15 11.02
CA SER A 79 -17.91 15.14 11.93
C SER A 79 -17.24 15.77 13.16
N ARG A 80 -16.41 16.81 12.97
CA ARG A 80 -15.77 17.55 14.07
C ARG A 80 -16.78 18.11 15.06
N LYS A 81 -17.84 18.76 14.56
CA LYS A 81 -18.92 19.28 15.41
C LYS A 81 -19.59 18.17 16.23
N SER A 82 -19.86 17.02 15.62
CA SER A 82 -20.44 15.87 16.33
C SER A 82 -19.49 15.31 17.39
N ILE A 83 -18.22 15.06 17.02
CA ILE A 83 -17.17 14.55 17.90
C ILE A 83 -16.99 15.46 19.13
N ASN A 84 -16.84 16.77 18.91
CA ASN A 84 -16.65 17.73 19.99
C ASN A 84 -17.87 17.76 20.91
N ARG A 85 -19.09 17.74 20.36
CA ARG A 85 -20.32 17.66 21.15
C ARG A 85 -20.38 16.38 21.99
N GLN A 86 -20.00 15.23 21.43
CA GLN A 86 -20.00 13.96 22.15
C GLN A 86 -19.01 13.98 23.33
N HIS A 87 -17.79 14.47 23.12
CA HIS A 87 -16.82 14.65 24.22
C HIS A 87 -17.29 15.63 25.29
N GLN A 88 -17.93 16.74 24.89
CA GLN A 88 -18.52 17.70 25.83
C GLN A 88 -19.63 17.07 26.68
N LEU A 89 -20.49 16.25 26.07
CA LEU A 89 -21.54 15.50 26.77
C LEU A 89 -20.98 14.44 27.73
N LEU A 90 -19.82 13.86 27.41
CA LEU A 90 -19.08 12.98 28.32
C LEU A 90 -18.41 13.73 29.50
N GLY A 91 -18.40 15.07 29.46
CA GLY A 91 -17.79 15.89 30.51
C GLY A 91 -16.28 16.07 30.38
N ALA A 92 -15.71 15.88 29.18
CA ALA A 92 -14.26 16.07 28.96
C ALA A 92 -13.81 17.50 29.34
N SER A 93 -12.88 17.61 30.29
CA SER A 93 -12.35 18.88 30.82
C SER A 93 -11.10 19.40 30.12
N CYS A 94 -10.97 19.11 28.82
CA CYS A 94 -9.90 19.64 27.95
C CYS A 94 -10.09 21.13 27.66
N ASP A 95 -9.02 21.76 27.19
CA ASP A 95 -9.03 23.18 26.82
C ASP A 95 -9.65 23.38 25.43
N TRP A 96 -10.98 23.50 25.39
CA TRP A 96 -11.74 23.75 24.17
C TRP A 96 -11.37 25.06 23.45
N THR A 97 -10.72 26.02 24.13
CA THR A 97 -10.26 27.26 23.48
C THR A 97 -9.10 27.02 22.52
N ARG A 98 -8.47 25.84 22.59
CA ARG A 98 -7.32 25.43 21.79
C ARG A 98 -7.60 24.17 20.96
N ASP A 99 -8.87 23.91 20.60
CA ASP A 99 -9.20 22.82 19.67
C ASP A 99 -8.43 22.97 18.36
N CYS A 100 -7.79 21.89 17.92
CA CYS A 100 -6.95 21.88 16.74
C CYS A 100 -7.40 20.79 15.76
N PHE A 101 -7.36 21.09 14.47
CA PHE A 101 -7.52 20.12 13.41
C PHE A 101 -6.24 20.01 12.60
N THR A 102 -5.89 18.78 12.22
CA THR A 102 -4.62 18.51 11.50
C THR A 102 -4.42 19.28 10.19
N LEU A 103 -5.49 19.77 9.55
CA LEU A 103 -5.39 20.62 8.34
C LEU A 103 -5.51 22.12 8.63
N ASP A 104 -5.59 22.53 9.90
CA ASP A 104 -5.51 23.95 10.26
C ASP A 104 -4.09 24.49 9.95
N GLU A 105 -3.96 25.82 9.86
CA GLU A 105 -2.72 26.49 9.46
C GLU A 105 -1.52 26.10 10.35
N GLY A 106 -1.73 26.03 11.68
CA GLY A 106 -0.70 25.70 12.66
C GLY A 106 -0.10 24.30 12.45
N PRO A 107 -0.90 23.21 12.60
CA PRO A 107 -0.44 21.85 12.34
C PRO A 107 0.13 21.65 10.93
N SER A 108 -0.49 22.24 9.90
CA SER A 108 0.00 22.17 8.52
C SER A 108 1.40 22.78 8.38
N LYS A 109 1.65 23.93 9.01
CA LYS A 109 2.98 24.57 9.05
C LYS A 109 3.98 23.72 9.81
N ALA A 110 3.58 23.05 10.89
CA ALA A 110 4.45 22.16 11.65
C ALA A 110 4.91 20.96 10.79
N VAL A 111 4.00 20.31 10.05
CA VAL A 111 4.34 19.21 9.13
C VAL A 111 5.28 19.68 8.03
N ARG A 112 5.00 20.80 7.38
CA ARG A 112 5.89 21.37 6.35
C ARG A 112 7.29 21.67 6.89
N THR A 113 7.37 22.23 8.10
CA THR A 113 8.65 22.52 8.77
C THR A 113 9.42 21.24 9.08
N ALA A 114 8.73 20.20 9.59
CA ALA A 114 9.34 18.91 9.86
C ALA A 114 9.87 18.26 8.58
N PHE A 115 9.08 18.24 7.51
CA PHE A 115 9.48 17.71 6.20
C PHE A 115 10.75 18.38 5.67
N VAL A 116 10.79 19.71 5.64
CA VAL A 116 11.95 20.48 5.14
C VAL A 116 13.19 20.21 6.00
N ARG A 117 13.05 20.13 7.33
CA ARG A 117 14.17 19.79 8.22
C ARG A 117 14.70 18.38 7.97
N LEU A 118 13.82 17.39 7.80
CA LEU A 118 14.22 16.01 7.53
C LEU A 118 14.87 15.89 6.14
N TYR A 119 14.37 16.62 5.16
CA TYR A 119 14.96 16.71 3.83
C TYR A 119 16.38 17.29 3.86
N HIS A 120 16.59 18.44 4.53
CA HIS A 120 17.93 19.03 4.66
C HIS A 120 18.91 18.16 5.46
N ARG A 121 18.42 17.25 6.29
CA ARG A 121 19.25 16.26 7.00
C ARG A 121 19.54 15.01 6.17
N GLY A 122 19.07 14.93 4.92
CA GLY A 122 19.24 13.75 4.07
C GLY A 122 18.37 12.55 4.47
N LEU A 123 17.37 12.74 5.34
CA LEU A 123 16.46 11.67 5.81
C LEU A 123 15.22 11.51 4.93
N VAL A 124 14.96 12.45 4.03
CA VAL A 124 13.90 12.38 3.02
C VAL A 124 14.56 12.42 1.65
N TYR A 125 14.20 11.45 0.80
CA TYR A 125 14.67 11.35 -0.58
C TYR A 125 13.52 10.98 -1.51
N ARG A 126 13.72 11.17 -2.82
CA ARG A 126 12.81 10.71 -3.86
C ARG A 126 13.52 9.64 -4.68
N GLY A 127 12.88 8.49 -4.84
CA GLY A 127 13.40 7.39 -5.64
C GLY A 127 12.30 6.39 -5.96
N GLU A 128 12.63 5.43 -6.81
CA GLU A 128 11.75 4.32 -7.15
C GLU A 128 11.96 3.18 -6.15
N ARG A 129 10.88 2.78 -5.48
CA ARG A 129 10.84 1.66 -4.55
C ARG A 129 9.55 0.90 -4.78
N MET A 130 9.58 -0.41 -4.56
CA MET A 130 8.35 -1.18 -4.47
C MET A 130 7.52 -0.72 -3.28
N ILE A 131 6.24 -0.49 -3.54
CA ILE A 131 5.27 0.02 -2.58
C ILE A 131 4.03 -0.86 -2.61
N ASN A 132 3.26 -0.85 -1.52
CA ASN A 132 1.93 -1.42 -1.55
C ASN A 132 1.02 -0.44 -2.30
N TRP A 133 0.45 -0.88 -3.43
CA TRP A 133 -0.42 -0.05 -4.25
C TRP A 133 -1.86 -0.55 -4.17
N CYS A 134 -2.80 0.35 -3.87
CA CYS A 134 -4.22 0.02 -3.90
C CYS A 134 -4.83 0.47 -5.24
N PRO A 135 -5.22 -0.46 -6.15
CA PRO A 135 -5.77 -0.07 -7.46
C PRO A 135 -7.14 0.61 -7.37
N ARG A 136 -7.93 0.29 -6.33
CA ARG A 136 -9.21 0.97 -6.06
C ARG A 136 -9.01 2.42 -5.67
N CYS A 137 -8.09 2.68 -4.74
CA CYS A 137 -7.86 4.02 -4.21
C CYS A 137 -6.92 4.85 -5.12
N GLN A 138 -6.16 4.17 -5.98
CA GLN A 138 -5.08 4.70 -6.81
C GLN A 138 -4.04 5.48 -6.00
N THR A 139 -3.56 4.87 -4.91
CA THR A 139 -2.54 5.45 -4.03
C THR A 139 -1.65 4.38 -3.42
N ALA A 140 -0.44 4.82 -3.04
CA ALA A 140 0.45 4.06 -2.18
C ALA A 140 -0.14 3.93 -0.76
N LEU A 141 0.09 2.78 -0.14
CA LEU A 141 -0.20 2.48 1.26
C LEU A 141 1.09 2.09 1.98
N SER A 142 1.20 2.47 3.25
CA SER A 142 2.27 2.00 4.12
C SER A 142 2.05 0.55 4.56
N ASP A 143 3.10 -0.14 4.99
CA ASP A 143 2.99 -1.53 5.49
C ASP A 143 2.01 -1.66 6.68
N LEU A 144 1.91 -0.61 7.51
CA LEU A 144 0.99 -0.55 8.65
C LEU A 144 -0.49 -0.39 8.24
N GLU A 145 -0.76 -0.04 6.98
CA GLU A 145 -2.11 0.13 6.43
C GLU A 145 -2.57 -1.11 5.64
N VAL A 146 -1.73 -2.13 5.51
CA VAL A 146 -2.03 -3.36 4.78
C VAL A 146 -2.38 -4.49 5.74
N GLU A 147 -3.61 -4.98 5.63
CA GLU A 147 -4.07 -6.17 6.35
C GLU A 147 -3.79 -7.43 5.54
N HIS A 148 -3.06 -8.37 6.13
CA HIS A 148 -2.84 -9.69 5.55
C HIS A 148 -3.97 -10.64 5.93
N ARG A 149 -4.49 -11.36 4.93
CA ARG A 149 -5.55 -12.35 5.11
C ARG A 149 -5.20 -13.60 4.33
N ASP A 150 -5.33 -14.74 4.98
CA ASP A 150 -5.17 -16.03 4.31
C ASP A 150 -6.37 -16.30 3.42
N ILE A 151 -6.09 -16.57 2.14
CA ILE A 151 -7.10 -16.86 1.13
C ILE A 151 -6.76 -18.16 0.42
N THR A 152 -7.78 -18.98 0.15
CA THR A 152 -7.60 -20.20 -0.65
C THR A 152 -7.40 -19.81 -2.11
N GLY A 153 -6.17 -19.96 -2.59
CA GLY A 153 -5.78 -19.70 -3.97
C GLY A 153 -5.58 -20.97 -4.81
N ARG A 154 -4.98 -20.78 -5.99
CA ARG A 154 -4.50 -21.86 -6.85
C ARG A 154 -3.01 -21.68 -7.10
N LEU A 155 -2.29 -22.79 -7.15
CA LEU A 155 -0.89 -22.82 -7.58
C LEU A 155 -0.83 -23.36 -9.01
N TYR A 156 -0.37 -22.54 -9.93
CA TYR A 156 -0.27 -22.86 -11.35
C TYR A 156 1.14 -23.35 -11.68
N TYR A 157 1.22 -24.35 -12.56
CA TYR A 157 2.48 -24.89 -13.07
C TYR A 157 2.59 -24.55 -14.54
N VAL A 158 3.54 -23.67 -14.88
CA VAL A 158 3.69 -23.12 -16.23
C VAL A 158 5.02 -23.55 -16.81
N ARG A 159 5.00 -24.04 -18.06
CA ARG A 159 6.18 -24.51 -18.77
C ARG A 159 6.77 -23.40 -19.64
N TYR A 160 8.05 -23.13 -19.47
CA TYR A 160 8.83 -22.18 -20.26
C TYR A 160 9.76 -22.98 -21.17
N PRO A 161 9.52 -23.01 -22.49
CA PRO A 161 10.38 -23.72 -23.44
C PRO A 161 11.83 -23.22 -23.38
N LEU A 162 12.80 -24.10 -23.56
CA LEU A 162 14.20 -23.71 -23.67
C LEU A 162 14.49 -23.21 -25.10
N ALA A 163 15.26 -22.13 -25.24
CA ALA A 163 15.54 -21.51 -26.52
C ALA A 163 16.64 -22.24 -27.32
N THR A 164 17.47 -23.01 -26.63
CA THR A 164 18.70 -23.65 -27.14
C THR A 164 18.54 -25.12 -27.47
N ARG A 165 17.56 -25.80 -26.89
CA ARG A 165 17.31 -27.24 -27.06
C ARG A 165 15.85 -27.58 -26.82
N GLU A 166 15.46 -28.79 -27.23
CA GLU A 166 14.16 -29.32 -26.86
C GLU A 166 14.07 -29.53 -25.33
N GLY A 167 12.97 -29.08 -24.75
CA GLY A 167 12.72 -29.14 -23.32
C GLY A 167 12.05 -27.88 -22.78
N PHE A 168 11.76 -27.89 -21.49
CA PHE A 168 11.17 -26.75 -20.78
C PHE A 168 11.59 -26.76 -19.32
N VAL A 169 11.61 -25.59 -18.70
CA VAL A 169 11.61 -25.43 -17.24
C VAL A 169 10.18 -25.20 -16.78
N THR A 170 9.75 -25.86 -15.70
CA THR A 170 8.42 -25.64 -15.13
C THR A 170 8.54 -24.73 -13.92
N VAL A 171 7.76 -23.65 -13.89
CA VAL A 171 7.68 -22.71 -12.78
C VAL A 171 6.35 -22.88 -12.06
N ALA A 172 6.38 -22.81 -10.73
CA ALA A 172 5.18 -22.72 -9.90
C ALA A 172 4.88 -21.26 -9.55
N THR A 173 3.64 -20.79 -9.76
CA THR A 173 3.23 -19.43 -9.38
C THR A 173 1.76 -19.36 -8.98
N THR A 174 1.45 -18.48 -8.04
CA THR A 174 0.07 -18.11 -7.70
C THR A 174 -0.45 -16.94 -8.52
N ARG A 175 0.42 -16.28 -9.31
CA ARG A 175 0.15 -15.02 -10.02
C ARG A 175 0.45 -15.13 -11.52
N PRO A 176 -0.32 -15.94 -12.28
CA PRO A 176 -0.09 -16.12 -13.71
C PRO A 176 -0.14 -14.81 -14.51
N GLU A 177 -0.90 -13.82 -14.06
CA GLU A 177 -1.02 -12.50 -14.67
C GLU A 177 0.29 -11.71 -14.71
N THR A 178 1.21 -12.01 -13.79
CA THR A 178 2.52 -11.31 -13.74
C THR A 178 3.55 -11.91 -14.69
N ILE A 179 3.31 -13.08 -15.28
CA ILE A 179 4.26 -13.80 -16.15
C ILE A 179 4.80 -12.90 -17.27
N PHE A 180 3.98 -12.00 -17.81
CA PHE A 180 4.39 -11.08 -18.88
C PHE A 180 5.52 -10.12 -18.47
N GLY A 181 5.65 -9.87 -17.16
CA GLY A 181 6.68 -9.02 -16.57
C GLY A 181 7.95 -9.79 -16.21
N ASP A 182 8.02 -11.09 -16.50
CA ASP A 182 9.17 -11.89 -16.13
C ASP A 182 10.43 -11.40 -16.88
N THR A 183 11.53 -11.35 -16.15
CA THR A 183 12.84 -10.95 -16.65
C THR A 183 13.90 -12.01 -16.49
N ALA A 184 13.62 -13.06 -15.71
CA ALA A 184 14.42 -14.27 -15.59
C ALA A 184 13.56 -15.43 -15.05
N VAL A 185 14.09 -16.64 -15.14
CA VAL A 185 13.69 -17.77 -14.29
C VAL A 185 14.85 -18.03 -13.33
N ALA A 186 14.58 -18.07 -12.03
CA ALA A 186 15.57 -18.41 -11.02
C ALA A 186 15.46 -19.88 -10.61
N VAL A 187 16.60 -20.54 -10.47
CA VAL A 187 16.73 -21.89 -9.90
C VAL A 187 17.68 -21.85 -8.71
N ASN A 188 17.55 -22.79 -7.78
CA ASN A 188 18.47 -22.85 -6.65
C ASN A 188 19.82 -23.47 -7.10
N PRO A 189 20.98 -22.83 -6.86
CA PRO A 189 22.30 -23.36 -7.25
C PRO A 189 22.65 -24.73 -6.62
N ARG A 190 22.02 -25.07 -5.49
CA ARG A 190 22.22 -26.33 -4.78
C ARG A 190 21.25 -27.42 -5.23
N ASP A 191 20.25 -27.11 -6.05
CA ASP A 191 19.33 -28.10 -6.60
C ASP A 191 19.98 -28.84 -7.78
N GLN A 192 20.35 -30.10 -7.53
CA GLN A 192 20.95 -31.00 -8.51
C GLN A 192 20.12 -31.13 -9.80
N ARG A 193 18.79 -30.99 -9.72
CA ARG A 193 17.87 -31.10 -10.87
C ARG A 193 18.01 -29.93 -11.86
N SER A 194 18.56 -28.81 -11.40
CA SER A 194 18.63 -27.55 -12.14
C SER A 194 20.02 -27.20 -12.68
N LYS A 195 21.04 -28.03 -12.39
CA LYS A 195 22.44 -27.79 -12.80
C LYS A 195 22.58 -27.56 -14.31
N ASP A 196 21.85 -28.34 -15.11
CA ASP A 196 21.92 -28.25 -16.56
C ASP A 196 21.14 -27.06 -17.12
N LEU A 197 20.31 -26.39 -16.32
CA LEU A 197 19.48 -25.24 -16.72
C LEU A 197 20.18 -23.91 -16.49
N GLN A 198 21.20 -23.85 -15.61
CA GLN A 198 21.86 -22.60 -15.25
C GLN A 198 22.57 -21.99 -16.46
N GLY A 199 22.28 -20.73 -16.76
CA GLY A 199 22.85 -20.01 -17.90
C GLY A 199 22.15 -20.30 -19.24
N GLU A 200 21.19 -21.23 -19.27
CA GLU A 200 20.32 -21.38 -20.44
C GLU A 200 19.36 -20.19 -20.58
N THR A 201 18.68 -20.12 -21.73
CA THR A 201 17.65 -19.11 -22.01
C THR A 201 16.31 -19.79 -22.13
N ALA A 202 15.34 -19.33 -21.34
CA ALA A 202 13.95 -19.76 -21.41
C ALA A 202 13.14 -18.79 -22.28
N ILE A 203 12.06 -19.30 -22.87
CA ILE A 203 11.09 -18.53 -23.65
C ILE A 203 9.86 -18.32 -22.77
N LEU A 204 9.53 -17.05 -22.53
CA LEU A 204 8.35 -16.61 -21.82
C LEU A 204 7.10 -17.02 -22.63
N PRO A 205 6.20 -17.84 -22.06
CA PRO A 205 5.02 -18.32 -22.77
C PRO A 205 4.15 -17.16 -23.27
N ILE A 206 3.43 -17.38 -24.38
CA ILE A 206 2.52 -16.40 -25.00
C ILE A 206 3.23 -15.23 -25.70
N ILE A 207 4.10 -14.49 -25.02
CA ILE A 207 4.80 -13.33 -25.60
C ILE A 207 6.05 -13.74 -26.41
N GLY A 208 6.65 -14.89 -26.09
CA GLY A 208 7.83 -15.40 -26.81
C GLY A 208 9.13 -14.64 -26.48
N LYS A 209 9.13 -13.81 -25.44
CA LYS A 209 10.31 -13.09 -24.96
C LYS A 209 11.34 -14.08 -24.41
N ARG A 210 12.61 -13.89 -24.77
CA ARG A 210 13.73 -14.66 -24.21
C ARG A 210 14.14 -14.10 -22.85
N VAL A 211 14.25 -14.95 -21.83
CA VAL A 211 14.68 -14.60 -20.48
C VAL A 211 15.77 -15.56 -20.00
N PRO A 212 16.82 -15.08 -19.32
CA PRO A 212 17.87 -15.94 -18.80
C PRO A 212 17.36 -16.84 -17.66
N ILE A 213 17.96 -18.02 -17.52
CA ILE A 213 17.85 -18.85 -16.33
C ILE A 213 19.04 -18.55 -15.42
N ILE A 214 18.76 -17.95 -14.27
CA ILE A 214 19.76 -17.53 -13.27
C ILE A 214 19.77 -18.48 -12.08
N ALA A 215 20.88 -18.53 -11.35
CA ALA A 215 20.93 -19.23 -10.07
C ALA A 215 20.87 -18.22 -8.92
N ASP A 216 19.94 -18.40 -7.99
CA ASP A 216 19.80 -17.56 -6.79
C ASP A 216 19.37 -18.40 -5.58
N GLU A 217 19.96 -18.13 -4.43
CA GLU A 217 19.68 -18.88 -3.19
C GLU A 217 18.30 -18.54 -2.58
N ALA A 218 17.63 -17.48 -3.04
CA ALA A 218 16.27 -17.14 -2.61
C ALA A 218 15.22 -18.17 -3.06
N VAL A 219 15.54 -19.03 -4.03
CA VAL A 219 14.63 -20.08 -4.51
C VAL A 219 14.65 -21.27 -3.56
N ASP A 220 13.50 -21.64 -2.99
CA ASP A 220 13.40 -22.85 -2.17
C ASP A 220 13.26 -24.10 -3.06
N PRO A 221 14.21 -25.06 -3.05
CA PRO A 221 14.14 -26.27 -3.87
C PRO A 221 13.03 -27.24 -3.44
N SER A 222 12.52 -27.11 -2.21
CA SER A 222 11.44 -27.94 -1.68
C SER A 222 10.03 -27.43 -2.05
N PHE A 223 9.92 -26.18 -2.51
CA PHE A 223 8.66 -25.57 -2.88
C PHE A 223 8.38 -25.66 -4.39
N GLY A 224 7.18 -26.11 -4.75
CA GLY A 224 6.73 -26.22 -6.14
C GLY A 224 7.65 -27.10 -6.98
N THR A 225 8.35 -26.49 -7.94
CA THR A 225 9.24 -27.17 -8.89
C THR A 225 10.73 -26.95 -8.62
N GLY A 226 11.09 -26.12 -7.65
CA GLY A 226 12.47 -25.63 -7.45
C GLY A 226 12.92 -24.59 -8.49
N ALA A 227 11.99 -24.09 -9.33
CA ALA A 227 12.21 -22.97 -10.23
C ALA A 227 11.13 -21.91 -10.05
N LEU A 228 11.55 -20.65 -9.97
CA LEU A 228 10.71 -19.49 -9.70
C LEU A 228 10.81 -18.49 -10.86
N LYS A 229 9.69 -17.90 -11.26
CA LYS A 229 9.69 -16.77 -12.20
C LYS A 229 10.10 -15.49 -11.47
N ILE A 230 10.93 -14.65 -12.10
CA ILE A 230 11.39 -13.40 -11.52
C ILE A 230 10.69 -12.22 -12.19
N THR A 231 9.84 -11.54 -11.43
CA THR A 231 8.98 -10.40 -11.80
C THR A 231 9.27 -9.15 -10.97
N PRO A 232 10.35 -8.40 -11.28
CA PRO A 232 10.89 -7.40 -10.35
C PRO A 232 10.00 -6.20 -10.10
N ALA A 233 9.03 -5.93 -10.99
CA ALA A 233 8.10 -4.84 -10.82
C ALA A 233 6.88 -5.20 -9.94
N HIS A 234 6.71 -6.47 -9.57
CA HIS A 234 5.46 -6.98 -8.98
C HIS A 234 5.63 -7.76 -7.68
N ASP A 235 6.86 -8.13 -7.29
CA ASP A 235 7.13 -8.84 -6.04
C ASP A 235 8.43 -8.33 -5.37
N PRO A 236 8.45 -8.11 -4.04
CA PRO A 236 9.62 -7.60 -3.33
C PRO A 236 10.83 -8.53 -3.39
N THR A 237 10.60 -9.84 -3.30
CA THR A 237 11.66 -10.87 -3.35
C THR A 237 12.28 -10.88 -4.74
N ASP A 238 11.44 -10.85 -5.78
CA ASP A 238 11.89 -10.80 -7.17
C ASP A 238 12.69 -9.53 -7.47
N LEU A 239 12.30 -8.39 -6.86
CA LEU A 239 13.03 -7.14 -6.99
C LEU A 239 14.44 -7.25 -6.39
N GLU A 240 14.59 -7.89 -5.24
CA GLU A 240 15.90 -8.12 -4.62
C GLU A 240 16.77 -9.05 -5.47
N VAL A 241 16.20 -10.14 -5.99
CA VAL A 241 16.89 -11.05 -6.95
C VAL A 241 17.35 -10.25 -8.17
N ALA A 242 16.47 -9.44 -8.75
CA ALA A 242 16.82 -8.62 -9.91
C ALA A 242 17.92 -7.60 -9.63
N GLN A 243 18.00 -7.03 -8.44
CA GLN A 243 19.09 -6.14 -8.07
C GLN A 243 20.43 -6.88 -7.99
N ARG A 244 20.45 -8.09 -7.42
CA ARG A 244 21.67 -8.93 -7.36
C ARG A 244 22.18 -9.32 -8.76
N HIS A 245 21.25 -9.63 -9.66
CA HIS A 245 21.56 -10.13 -11.01
C HIS A 245 21.47 -9.06 -12.11
N HIS A 246 21.27 -7.79 -11.75
CA HIS A 246 21.17 -6.66 -12.69
C HIS A 246 20.08 -6.85 -13.77
N LEU A 247 18.94 -7.42 -13.39
CA LEU A 247 17.82 -7.66 -14.30
C LEU A 247 16.97 -6.39 -14.50
N PRO A 248 16.39 -6.19 -15.70
CA PRO A 248 15.47 -5.09 -15.95
C PRO A 248 14.20 -5.21 -15.11
N ARG A 249 13.46 -4.12 -14.96
CA ARG A 249 12.13 -4.11 -14.33
C ARG A 249 11.08 -3.86 -15.40
N VAL A 250 10.08 -4.73 -15.48
CA VAL A 250 9.00 -4.63 -16.48
C VAL A 250 7.66 -4.60 -15.74
N ASP A 251 7.07 -3.41 -15.66
CA ASP A 251 5.72 -3.25 -15.15
C ASP A 251 4.70 -3.64 -16.23
N VAL A 252 3.72 -4.48 -15.89
CA VAL A 252 2.70 -4.99 -16.81
C VAL A 252 1.30 -4.53 -16.45
N MET A 253 1.16 -3.74 -15.38
CA MET A 253 -0.14 -3.25 -14.90
C MET A 253 -0.17 -1.73 -14.96
N ASN A 254 -1.36 -1.19 -15.16
CA ASN A 254 -1.66 0.22 -15.01
C ASN A 254 -2.00 0.52 -13.53
N PRO A 255 -2.09 1.80 -13.12
CA PRO A 255 -2.48 2.18 -11.76
C PRO A 255 -3.86 1.66 -11.30
N ASP A 256 -4.75 1.30 -12.23
CA ASP A 256 -6.05 0.68 -11.94
C ASP A 256 -6.01 -0.86 -11.93
N ALA A 257 -4.81 -1.45 -12.00
CA ALA A 257 -4.54 -2.88 -12.13
C ALA A 257 -4.98 -3.54 -13.45
N THR A 258 -5.41 -2.77 -14.46
CA THR A 258 -5.59 -3.31 -15.81
C THR A 258 -4.24 -3.59 -16.47
N MET A 259 -4.18 -4.56 -17.38
CA MET A 259 -2.96 -4.94 -18.06
C MET A 259 -2.52 -3.88 -19.10
N ASN A 260 -1.23 -3.52 -19.12
CA ASN A 260 -0.67 -2.49 -20.01
C ASN A 260 -0.07 -3.08 -21.30
N ASP A 261 0.67 -2.28 -22.08
CA ASP A 261 1.29 -2.70 -23.35
C ASP A 261 2.25 -3.89 -23.22
N ASN A 262 2.90 -4.07 -22.07
CA ASN A 262 3.83 -5.17 -21.84
C ASN A 262 3.13 -6.53 -21.65
N ALA A 263 1.79 -6.54 -21.51
CA ALA A 263 0.99 -7.77 -21.40
C ALA A 263 0.60 -8.37 -22.77
N GLY A 264 1.01 -7.74 -23.88
CA GLY A 264 0.76 -8.22 -25.23
C GLY A 264 -0.74 -8.38 -25.52
N PRO A 265 -1.24 -9.59 -25.86
CA PRO A 265 -2.63 -9.80 -26.25
C PRO A 265 -3.65 -9.53 -25.13
N TYR A 266 -3.20 -9.40 -23.87
CA TYR A 266 -4.05 -9.13 -22.72
C TYR A 266 -4.17 -7.64 -22.38
N LYS A 267 -3.58 -6.74 -23.18
CA LYS A 267 -3.70 -5.29 -22.96
C LYS A 267 -5.17 -4.87 -22.76
N GLY A 268 -5.44 -4.14 -21.68
CA GLY A 268 -6.75 -3.62 -21.32
C GLY A 268 -7.67 -4.60 -20.58
N PHE A 269 -7.25 -5.85 -20.39
CA PHE A 269 -7.98 -6.80 -19.55
C PHE A 269 -7.71 -6.54 -18.05
N ASP A 270 -8.62 -7.01 -17.21
CA ASP A 270 -8.37 -7.11 -15.77
C ASP A 270 -7.28 -8.17 -15.48
N ARG A 271 -6.66 -8.05 -14.31
CA ARG A 271 -5.57 -8.93 -13.86
C ARG A 271 -6.03 -10.31 -13.40
#